data_AF-A0A164G6L9-F1
#
_entry.id   AF-A0A164G6L9-F1
#
_cell.length_a   1.000
_cell.length_b   1.000
_cell.length_c   1.000
_cell.angle_alpha   90.00
_cell.angle_beta   90.00
_cell.angle_gamma   90.00
#
_symmetry.space_group_name_H-M   'P 1'
#
loop_
_entity.id
_entity.type
_entity.pdbx_description
1 polymer ?
#
loop_
_entity_poly.entity_id
_entity_poly.type
_entity_poly.pdbx_seq_one_letter_code
_entity_poly.pdbx_strand_id
1 'polypeptide(L)'
;DDLLQIPPLKSQDAASLKTFANRLHGAVFTLSQSRYAHELQSRTTLMAIEAKLTTYLKEKWNEKRKRTGAELNVLDLDDWVTVKSMSKQHVPPIVGSFIPQTLTVFECKGT
;
A
#
# COMPACT_ATOMS: atom_id res chain seq x y z
N ASP A 1 -8.69 2.96 -11.05
CA ASP A 1 -8.98 1.82 -10.18
C ASP A 1 -9.82 2.21 -9.00
N ASP A 2 -10.81 1.38 -8.68
CA ASP A 2 -11.61 1.50 -7.46
C ASP A 2 -10.93 0.70 -6.34
N LEU A 3 -10.73 1.34 -5.19
CA LEU A 3 -10.04 0.76 -4.03
C LEU A 3 -10.70 -0.57 -3.59
N LEU A 4 -12.01 -0.70 -3.79
CA LEU A 4 -12.81 -1.87 -3.38
C LEU A 4 -12.59 -3.11 -4.25
N GLN A 5 -12.02 -2.95 -5.45
CA GLN A 5 -11.74 -4.05 -6.37
C GLN A 5 -10.43 -4.78 -6.07
N ILE A 6 -9.65 -4.32 -5.09
CA ILE A 6 -8.45 -5.03 -4.66
C ILE A 6 -8.86 -6.42 -4.16
N PRO A 7 -8.31 -7.51 -4.74
CA PRO A 7 -8.65 -8.85 -4.32
C PRO A 7 -8.14 -9.09 -2.88
N PRO A 8 -8.88 -9.87 -2.07
CA PRO A 8 -8.41 -10.28 -0.76
C PRO A 8 -7.05 -10.96 -0.83
N LEU A 9 -6.18 -10.65 0.12
CA LEU A 9 -4.91 -11.34 0.28
C LEU A 9 -5.17 -12.76 0.80
N LYS A 10 -4.91 -13.75 -0.05
CA LYS A 10 -5.18 -15.16 0.26
C LYS A 10 -4.04 -15.85 1.01
N SER A 11 -2.82 -15.34 0.89
CA SER A 11 -1.61 -15.96 1.43
C SER A 11 -0.63 -14.91 1.94
N GLN A 12 0.22 -15.33 2.88
CA GLN A 12 1.20 -14.47 3.55
C GLN A 12 2.60 -14.57 2.93
N ASP A 13 2.72 -15.21 1.77
CA ASP A 13 3.98 -15.26 1.06
C ASP A 13 4.38 -13.86 0.57
N ALA A 14 5.68 -13.68 0.35
CA ALA A 14 6.24 -12.38 0.00
C ALA A 14 5.72 -11.88 -1.36
N ALA A 15 5.46 -12.78 -2.31
CA ALA A 15 5.00 -12.42 -3.65
C ALA A 15 3.55 -11.91 -3.62
N SER A 16 2.68 -12.58 -2.85
CA SER A 16 1.29 -12.19 -2.66
C SER A 16 1.18 -10.87 -1.89
N LEU A 17 1.98 -10.68 -0.84
CA LEU A 17 2.03 -9.42 -0.11
C LEU A 17 2.52 -8.26 -0.98
N LYS A 18 3.58 -8.49 -1.79
CA LYS A 18 4.09 -7.48 -2.74
C LYS A 18 3.06 -7.14 -3.83
N THR A 19 2.37 -8.15 -4.36
CA THR A 19 1.31 -7.93 -5.37
C THR A 19 0.16 -7.13 -4.79
N PHE A 20 -0.26 -7.45 -3.57
CA PHE A 20 -1.30 -6.70 -2.86
C PHE A 20 -0.85 -5.26 -2.58
N ALA A 21 0.37 -5.05 -2.09
CA ALA A 21 0.94 -3.72 -1.85
C ALA A 21 0.95 -2.87 -3.13
N ASN A 22 1.47 -3.40 -4.23
CA ASN A 22 1.52 -2.67 -5.51
C ASN A 22 0.13 -2.27 -6.02
N ARG A 23 -0.87 -3.14 -5.85
CA ARG A 23 -2.25 -2.84 -6.25
C ARG A 23 -2.88 -1.79 -5.35
N LEU A 24 -2.68 -1.89 -4.04
CA LEU A 24 -3.15 -0.90 -3.09
C LEU A 24 -2.53 0.46 -3.37
N HIS A 25 -1.22 0.51 -3.56
CA HIS A 25 -0.50 1.74 -3.86
C HIS A 25 -0.97 2.38 -5.17
N GLY A 26 -1.15 1.58 -6.23
CA GLY A 26 -1.69 2.07 -7.50
C GLY A 26 -3.12 2.61 -7.39
N ALA A 27 -3.98 1.94 -6.62
CA ALA A 27 -5.35 2.39 -6.37
C ALA A 27 -5.36 3.69 -5.54
N VAL A 28 -4.55 3.76 -4.48
CA VAL A 28 -4.39 4.95 -3.63
C VAL A 28 -3.87 6.13 -4.44
N PHE A 29 -2.83 5.93 -5.25
CA PHE A 29 -2.27 6.96 -6.12
C PHE A 29 -3.29 7.45 -7.16
N THR A 30 -4.04 6.55 -7.76
CA THR A 30 -5.10 6.94 -8.71
C THR A 30 -6.21 7.72 -8.02
N LEU A 31 -6.62 7.29 -6.83
CA LEU A 31 -7.71 7.90 -6.09
C LEU A 31 -7.32 9.28 -5.53
N SER A 32 -6.06 9.46 -5.11
CA SER A 32 -5.55 10.73 -4.59
C SER A 32 -5.49 11.83 -5.66
N GLN A 33 -5.31 11.44 -6.93
CA GLN A 33 -5.34 12.36 -8.09
C GLN A 33 -6.74 12.60 -8.64
N SER A 34 -7.76 11.95 -8.06
CA SER A 34 -9.14 12.07 -8.49
C SER A 34 -9.95 13.00 -7.59
N ARG A 35 -11.17 13.35 -8.01
CA ARG A 35 -12.14 14.08 -7.17
C ARG A 35 -12.58 13.31 -5.90
N TYR A 36 -12.23 12.02 -5.81
CA TYR A 36 -12.59 11.13 -4.71
C TYR A 36 -11.47 10.99 -3.67
N ALA A 37 -10.48 11.89 -3.63
CA ALA A 37 -9.39 11.84 -2.66
C ALA A 37 -9.87 11.79 -1.19
N HIS A 38 -11.05 12.35 -0.89
CA HIS A 38 -11.66 12.28 0.44
C HIS A 38 -11.97 10.84 0.90
N GLU A 39 -12.16 9.89 -0.02
CA GLU A 39 -12.36 8.47 0.28
C GLU A 39 -11.12 7.83 0.94
N LEU A 40 -9.93 8.40 0.72
CA LEU A 40 -8.69 7.92 1.37
C LEU A 40 -8.69 8.21 2.87
N GLN A 41 -9.48 9.20 3.32
CA GLN A 41 -9.68 9.53 4.73
C GLN A 41 -10.95 8.87 5.30
N SER A 42 -11.76 8.20 4.45
CA SER A 42 -12.98 7.55 4.87
C SER A 42 -12.69 6.31 5.70
N ARG A 43 -13.22 6.29 6.92
CA ARG A 43 -13.15 5.13 7.83
C ARG A 43 -13.80 3.88 7.22
N THR A 44 -14.88 4.04 6.46
CA THR A 44 -15.56 2.93 5.78
C THR A 44 -14.65 2.30 4.73
N THR A 45 -13.96 3.12 3.95
CA THR A 45 -13.01 2.69 2.92
C THR A 45 -11.83 1.96 3.55
N LEU A 46 -11.28 2.48 4.66
CA LEU A 46 -10.26 1.79 5.43
C LEU A 46 -10.74 0.40 5.92
N MET A 47 -11.93 0.31 6.52
CA MET A 47 -12.48 -0.96 6.99
C MET A 47 -12.66 -1.98 5.84
N ALA A 48 -13.05 -1.51 4.66
CA ALA A 48 -13.20 -2.37 3.49
C ALA A 48 -11.86 -2.95 3.02
N ILE A 49 -10.79 -2.16 3.01
CA ILE A 49 -9.44 -2.64 2.67
C ILE A 49 -8.89 -3.54 3.78
N GLU A 50 -9.12 -3.19 5.04
CA GLU A 50 -8.75 -4.03 6.18
C GLU A 50 -9.37 -5.41 6.04
N ALA A 51 -10.65 -5.50 5.64
CA ALA A 51 -11.31 -6.77 5.41
C ALA A 51 -10.60 -7.66 4.38
N LYS A 52 -9.88 -7.08 3.41
CA LYS A 52 -9.08 -7.80 2.40
C LYS A 52 -7.78 -8.39 2.95
N LEU A 53 -7.30 -7.94 4.11
CA LEU A 53 -6.09 -8.47 4.74
C LEU A 53 -6.34 -9.86 5.36
N THR A 54 -5.28 -10.65 5.48
CA THR A 54 -5.29 -11.89 6.27
C THR A 54 -5.46 -11.58 7.76
N THR A 55 -5.94 -12.54 8.54
CA THR A 55 -6.11 -12.41 10.00
C THR A 55 -4.84 -11.93 10.68
N TYR A 56 -3.69 -12.52 10.34
CA TYR A 56 -2.38 -12.12 10.89
C TYR A 56 -2.03 -10.66 10.58
N LEU A 57 -2.25 -10.18 9.35
CA LEU A 57 -1.94 -8.79 9.01
C LEU A 57 -2.93 -7.82 9.66
N LYS A 58 -4.21 -8.19 9.82
CA LYS A 58 -5.19 -7.42 10.58
C LYS A 58 -4.76 -7.25 12.03
N GLU A 59 -4.29 -8.32 12.66
CA GLU A 59 -3.76 -8.27 14.03
C GLU A 59 -2.55 -7.34 14.14
N LYS A 60 -1.58 -7.46 13.23
CA LYS A 60 -0.39 -6.60 13.20
C LYS A 60 -0.70 -5.14 12.88
N TRP A 61 -1.67 -4.89 12.03
CA TRP A 61 -2.18 -3.55 11.77
C TRP A 61 -2.86 -2.96 13.01
N ASN A 62 -3.67 -3.75 13.72
CA ASN A 62 -4.31 -3.34 14.97
C ASN A 62 -3.29 -3.06 16.08
N GLU A 63 -2.20 -3.84 16.18
CA GLU A 63 -1.08 -3.54 17.07
C GLU A 63 -0.44 -2.18 16.74
N LYS A 64 -0.19 -1.88 15.46
CA LYS A 64 0.31 -0.56 15.01
C LYS A 64 -0.65 0.54 15.42
N ARG A 65 -1.95 0.38 15.16
CA ARG A 65 -2.98 1.37 15.52
C ARG A 65 -2.99 1.70 17.01
N LYS A 66 -2.96 0.66 17.86
CA LYS A 66 -2.89 0.83 19.32
C LYS A 66 -1.62 1.57 19.77
N ARG A 67 -0.49 1.34 19.08
CA ARG A 67 0.78 2.00 19.39
C ARG A 67 0.81 3.47 18.95
N THR A 68 0.28 3.79 17.78
CA THR A 68 0.27 5.17 17.27
C THR A 68 -0.65 6.06 18.11
N GLY A 69 -1.78 5.54 18.59
CA GLY A 69 -2.75 6.31 19.38
C GLY A 69 -3.50 7.39 18.58
N ALA A 70 -3.34 7.41 17.26
CA ALA A 70 -4.03 8.30 16.33
C ALA A 70 -4.98 7.52 15.41
N GLU A 71 -5.96 8.22 14.83
CA GLU A 71 -6.81 7.67 13.79
C GLU A 71 -5.98 7.47 12.51
N LEU A 72 -5.80 6.19 12.14
CA LEU A 72 -5.10 5.81 10.92
C LEU A 72 -6.09 5.83 9.75
N ASN A 73 -5.60 6.16 8.56
CA ASN A 73 -6.37 6.18 7.33
C ASN A 73 -5.80 5.20 6.28
N VAL A 74 -6.33 5.25 5.06
CA VAL A 74 -5.92 4.35 3.96
C VAL A 74 -4.46 4.56 3.56
N LEU A 75 -3.95 5.79 3.62
CA LEU A 75 -2.55 6.12 3.29
C LEU A 75 -1.60 5.46 4.31
N ASP A 76 -1.94 5.54 5.60
CA ASP A 76 -1.16 4.91 6.65
C ASP A 76 -1.08 3.38 6.50
N LEU A 77 -2.15 2.79 5.96
CA LEU A 77 -2.23 1.37 5.67
C LEU A 77 -1.39 1.02 4.43
N ASP A 78 -1.48 1.80 3.36
CA ASP A 78 -0.68 1.64 2.15
C ASP A 78 0.83 1.69 2.45
N ASP A 79 1.26 2.72 3.18
CA ASP A 79 2.66 2.86 3.61
C ASP A 79 3.10 1.66 4.45
N TRP A 80 2.25 1.21 5.38
CA TRP A 80 2.58 0.09 6.25
C TRP A 80 2.72 -1.23 5.50
N VAL A 81 1.78 -1.53 4.61
CA VAL A 81 1.79 -2.75 3.78
C VAL A 81 2.99 -2.72 2.84
N THR A 82 3.31 -1.57 2.27
CA THR A 82 4.46 -1.36 1.40
C THR A 82 5.76 -1.64 2.14
N VAL A 83 5.97 -1.04 3.32
CA VAL A 83 7.13 -1.34 4.19
C VAL A 83 7.20 -2.82 4.55
N LYS A 84 6.07 -3.44 4.92
CA LYS A 84 6.00 -4.87 5.24
C LYS A 84 6.38 -5.77 4.06
N SER A 85 5.99 -5.39 2.85
CA SER A 85 6.33 -6.13 1.62
C SER A 85 7.82 -6.07 1.30
N MET A 86 8.49 -4.95 1.66
CA MET A 86 9.92 -4.74 1.44
C MET A 86 10.80 -5.34 2.55
N SER A 87 10.26 -5.55 3.75
CA SER A 87 11.00 -6.00 4.95
C SER A 87 11.58 -7.44 4.89
N LYS A 88 11.59 -8.09 3.72
CA LYS A 88 12.35 -9.34 3.45
C LYS A 88 13.58 -9.13 2.57
N GLN A 89 13.87 -7.89 2.16
CA GLN A 89 15.16 -7.54 1.57
C GLN A 89 15.97 -6.79 2.62
N HIS A 90 17.11 -7.34 2.98
CA HIS A 90 18.09 -6.72 3.85
C HIS A 90 18.74 -5.55 3.10
N VAL A 91 18.01 -4.44 2.96
CA VAL A 91 18.54 -3.17 2.46
C VAL A 91 18.04 -2.08 3.43
N PRO A 92 18.94 -1.30 4.07
CA PRO A 92 18.54 -0.27 5.02
C PRO A 92 17.69 0.82 4.33
N PRO A 93 16.78 1.47 5.08
CA PRO A 93 15.83 2.41 4.50
C PRO A 93 16.54 3.67 4.04
N ILE A 94 16.51 3.93 2.74
CA ILE A 94 16.76 5.28 2.24
C ILE A 94 15.50 6.08 2.59
N VAL A 95 15.60 6.83 3.68
CA VAL A 95 14.64 7.88 4.03
C VAL A 95 14.57 8.86 2.87
N GLY A 96 13.38 9.03 2.30
CA GLY A 96 13.05 10.15 1.42
C GLY A 96 13.52 10.02 -0.03
N SER A 97 12.79 9.26 -0.85
CA SER A 97 12.61 9.61 -2.27
C SER A 97 11.39 8.90 -2.82
N PHE A 98 10.26 9.60 -2.79
CA PHE A 98 9.09 9.28 -3.61
C PHE A 98 9.50 9.53 -5.07
N ILE A 99 9.90 8.49 -5.80
CA ILE A 99 10.11 8.57 -7.25
C ILE A 99 8.78 8.19 -7.90
N PRO A 100 8.03 9.12 -8.52
CA PRO A 100 6.92 8.73 -9.38
C PRO A 100 7.50 7.95 -10.57
N GLN A 101 7.00 6.73 -10.80
CA GLN A 101 7.34 5.96 -11.99
C GLN A 101 6.69 6.62 -13.20
N THR A 102 7.42 7.51 -13.87
CA THR A 102 7.13 7.96 -15.23
C THR A 102 8.29 7.60 -16.15
N LEU A 103 7.92 6.95 -17.26
CA LEU A 103 8.71 6.61 -18.46
C LEU A 103 9.82 5.56 -18.33
N THR A 104 9.45 4.30 -18.60
CA THR A 104 10.30 3.42 -19.42
C THR A 104 10.22 3.86 -20.88
N VAL A 105 11.18 4.67 -21.33
CA VAL A 105 11.66 4.68 -22.72
C VAL A 105 13.18 4.53 -22.65
N PHE A 106 13.65 3.28 -22.69
CA PHE A 106 15.05 2.98 -22.98
C PHE A 106 15.19 2.97 -24.50
N GLU A 107 15.47 4.13 -25.09
CA GLU A 107 16.09 4.19 -26.42
C GLU A 107 17.61 4.28 -26.19
N CYS A 108 18.28 3.13 -26.22
CA CYS A 108 19.73 3.06 -26.19
C CYS A 108 20.28 3.59 -27.52
N LYS A 109 20.93 4.75 -27.47
CA LYS A 109 21.76 5.25 -28.57
C LYS A 109 23.22 5.29 -28.11
N GLY A 110 24.10 4.65 -28.88
CA GLY A 110 25.53 4.93 -28.85
C GLY A 110 26.44 3.71 -28.73
N THR A 111 26.84 3.16 -29.88
CA THR A 111 28.25 3.23 -30.33
C THR A 111 28.27 3.34 -31.84
#